data_AF-A0A523EGZ8-F1
#
_entry.id   AF-A0A523EGZ8-F1
#
_cell.length_a   1.000
_cell.length_b   1.000
_cell.length_c   1.000
_cell.angle_alpha   90.00
_cell.angle_beta   90.00
_cell.angle_gamma   90.00
#
_symmetry.space_group_name_H-M   'P 1'
#
loop_
_entity.id
_entity.type
_entity.pdbx_description
1 polymer ?
#
loop_
_entity_poly.entity_id
_entity_poly.type
_entity_poly.pdbx_seq_one_letter_code
_entity_poly.pdbx_strand_id
1 'polypeptide(L)'
;MRDRLPPGWSVELRSESGEPVLSLQAPDGRAAELAVVARRRVLPRDVPNLLRQATGRAQRLLLVGPFLSPRSRDLLIEANASYADATGNLRVVIDEPAVFLEARGAERDPDR
;
A
#
# COMPACT_ATOMS: atom_id res chain seq x y z
N MET A 1 5.41 -2.50 -8.68
CA MET A 1 5.96 -1.51 -7.73
C MET A 1 7.45 -1.27 -7.97
N ARG A 2 8.30 -2.31 -8.03
CA ARG A 2 9.75 -2.18 -8.26
C ARG A 2 10.12 -1.27 -9.43
N ASP A 3 9.45 -1.44 -10.57
CA ASP A 3 9.71 -0.65 -11.79
C ASP A 3 9.15 0.79 -11.74
N ARG A 4 8.50 1.16 -10.64
CA ARG A 4 7.90 2.49 -10.43
C ARG A 4 8.60 3.29 -9.32
N LEU A 5 9.69 2.75 -8.76
CA LEU A 5 10.46 3.46 -7.75
C LEU A 5 11.24 4.62 -8.39
N PRO A 6 11.43 5.75 -7.68
CA PRO A 6 12.33 6.79 -8.12
C PRO A 6 13.77 6.26 -8.20
N PRO A 7 14.65 6.88 -9.00
CA PRO A 7 16.05 6.46 -9.09
C PRO A 7 16.73 6.36 -7.72
N GLY A 8 17.50 5.29 -7.51
CA GLY A 8 18.25 5.03 -6.28
C GLY A 8 17.42 4.51 -5.11
N TRP A 9 16.09 4.47 -5.21
CA TRP A 9 15.26 3.78 -4.22
C TRP A 9 15.29 2.27 -4.45
N SER A 10 15.25 1.51 -3.36
CA SER A 10 15.10 0.05 -3.40
C SER A 10 13.90 -0.38 -2.57
N VAL A 11 13.37 -1.56 -2.89
CA VAL A 11 12.26 -2.16 -2.15
C VAL A 11 12.47 -3.65 -1.95
N GLU A 12 12.26 -4.09 -0.72
CA GLU A 12 12.39 -5.47 -0.28
C GLU A 12 11.13 -5.90 0.47
N LEU A 13 10.67 -7.13 0.23
CA LEU A 13 9.64 -7.75 1.04
C LEU A 13 10.33 -8.64 2.08
N ARG A 14 10.12 -8.33 3.35
CA ARG A 14 10.64 -9.08 4.50
C ARG A 14 9.49 -9.73 5.28
N SER A 15 9.87 -10.62 6.20
CA SER A 15 8.96 -11.17 7.21
C SER A 15 9.50 -10.78 8.58
N GLU A 16 8.67 -10.10 9.37
CA GLU A 16 9.00 -9.68 10.73
C GLU A 16 8.00 -10.30 11.70
N SER A 17 8.49 -11.13 12.62
CA SER A 17 7.63 -11.88 13.55
C SER A 17 6.52 -12.70 12.86
N GLY A 18 6.76 -13.12 11.61
CA GLY A 18 5.80 -13.86 10.80
C GLY A 18 4.82 -13.00 10.00
N GLU A 19 4.88 -11.66 10.13
CA GLU A 19 4.07 -10.73 9.34
C GLU A 19 4.86 -10.15 8.16
N PRO A 20 4.25 -10.03 6.97
CA PRO A 20 4.92 -9.45 5.82
C PRO A 20 5.09 -7.93 5.98
N VAL A 21 6.31 -7.46 5.78
CA VAL A 21 6.68 -6.04 5.84
C VAL A 21 7.39 -5.65 4.56
N LEU A 22 6.96 -4.55 3.94
CA LEU A 22 7.62 -3.96 2.79
C LEU A 22 8.59 -2.88 3.28
N SER A 23 9.88 -3.11 3.08
CA SER A 23 10.92 -2.12 3.39
C SER A 23 11.26 -1.33 2.12
N LEU A 24 11.17 0.00 2.21
CA LEU A 24 11.65 0.91 1.18
C LEU A 24 12.89 1.62 1.71
N GLN A 25 13.97 1.61 0.93
CA GLN A 25 15.19 2.32 1.26
C GLN A 25 15.40 3.45 0.26
N ALA A 26 15.67 4.65 0.80
CA ALA A 26 16.02 5.83 0.05
C ALA A 26 17.50 5.81 -0.37
N PRO A 27 17.90 6.59 -1.40
CA PRO A 27 19.27 6.62 -1.89
C PRO A 27 20.32 7.04 -0.83
N ASP A 28 19.88 7.74 0.22
CA ASP A 28 20.73 8.19 1.32
C ASP A 28 20.86 7.17 2.47
N GLY A 29 20.29 5.97 2.31
CA GLY A 29 20.36 4.88 3.25
C GLY A 29 19.25 4.86 4.31
N ARG A 30 18.43 5.91 4.45
CA ARG A 30 17.24 5.88 5.33
C ARG A 30 16.23 4.86 4.79
N ALA A 31 15.47 4.25 5.68
CA ALA A 31 14.44 3.28 5.31
C ALA A 31 13.12 3.53 6.04
N ALA A 32 12.03 3.15 5.37
CA ALA A 32 10.70 3.07 5.95
C ALA A 32 10.11 1.67 5.73
N GLU A 33 9.23 1.28 6.64
CA GLU A 33 8.57 -0.01 6.62
C GLU A 33 7.06 0.18 6.55
N LEU A 34 6.44 -0.60 5.67
CA LEU A 34 4.99 -0.71 5.55
C LEU A 34 4.55 -2.12 5.93
N ALA A 35 3.69 -2.22 6.94
CA ALA A 35 3.01 -3.47 7.25
C ALA A 35 2.10 -3.85 6.07
N VAL A 36 2.27 -5.05 5.53
CA VAL A 36 1.50 -5.51 4.37
C VAL A 36 0.27 -6.26 4.84
N VAL A 37 -0.91 -5.74 4.50
CA VAL A 37 -2.17 -6.41 4.80
C VAL A 37 -2.76 -6.92 3.49
N ALA A 38 -2.63 -8.21 3.24
CA ALA A 38 -3.23 -8.86 2.09
C ALA A 38 -4.68 -9.27 2.39
N ARG A 39 -5.58 -9.01 1.45
CA ARG A 39 -6.99 -9.43 1.51
C ARG A 39 -7.42 -10.00 0.16
N ARG A 40 -8.07 -11.16 0.18
CA ARG A 40 -8.65 -11.77 -1.03
C ARG A 40 -9.80 -10.94 -1.61
N ARG A 41 -10.43 -10.10 -0.79
CA ARG A 41 -11.48 -9.18 -1.18
C ARG A 41 -11.52 -8.01 -0.19
N VAL A 42 -11.70 -6.80 -0.71
CA VAL A 42 -11.87 -5.60 0.11
C VAL A 42 -13.13 -4.89 -0.34
N LEU A 43 -14.16 -4.89 0.51
CA LEU A 43 -15.35 -4.08 0.25
C LEU A 43 -15.16 -2.69 0.87
N PRO A 44 -15.74 -1.63 0.28
CA PRO A 44 -15.62 -0.28 0.83
C PRO A 44 -15.99 -0.18 2.31
N ARG A 45 -17.04 -0.90 2.74
CA ARG A 45 -17.51 -0.93 4.14
C ARG A 45 -16.49 -1.51 5.13
N ASP A 46 -15.55 -2.33 4.66
CA ASP A 46 -14.57 -2.99 5.52
C ASP A 46 -13.34 -2.11 5.77
N VAL A 47 -13.08 -1.12 4.88
CA VAL A 47 -11.90 -0.26 4.91
C VAL A 47 -11.74 0.47 6.26
N PRO A 48 -12.76 1.13 6.83
CA PRO A 48 -12.60 1.81 8.11
C PRO A 48 -12.18 0.86 9.24
N ASN A 49 -12.66 -0.38 9.23
CA ASN A 49 -12.29 -1.35 10.25
C ASN A 49 -10.85 -1.85 10.08
N LEU A 50 -10.42 -2.08 8.84
CA LEU A 50 -9.04 -2.45 8.54
C LEU A 50 -8.06 -1.35 8.99
N LEU A 51 -8.39 -0.10 8.73
CA LEU A 51 -7.57 1.05 9.16
C LEU A 51 -7.49 1.18 10.67
N ARG A 52 -8.60 0.96 11.40
CA ARG A 52 -8.60 0.98 12.87
C ARG A 52 -7.75 -0.13 13.48
N GLN A 53 -7.75 -1.32 12.87
CA GLN A 53 -6.91 -2.42 13.33
C GLN A 53 -5.41 -2.12 13.15
N ALA A 54 -5.07 -1.24 12.20
CA ALA A 54 -3.71 -0.77 11.97
C ALA A 54 -3.34 0.46 12.82
N THR A 55 -4.07 0.78 13.89
CA THR A 55 -3.85 2.00 14.71
C THR A 55 -2.40 2.10 15.22
N GLY A 56 -1.81 3.30 15.07
CA GLY A 56 -0.37 3.56 15.28
C GLY A 56 0.53 3.31 14.04
N ARG A 57 0.05 2.54 13.06
CA ARG A 57 0.75 2.19 11.80
C ARG A 57 -0.09 2.43 10.54
N ALA A 58 -1.23 3.11 10.60
CA ALA A 58 -2.09 3.29 9.42
C ALA A 58 -1.40 4.03 8.25
N GLN A 59 -0.54 5.01 8.55
CA GLN A 59 0.34 5.67 7.56
C GLN A 59 1.47 4.74 7.07
N ARG A 60 1.76 3.70 7.84
CA ARG A 60 2.73 2.64 7.55
C ARG A 60 2.03 1.33 7.16
N LEU A 61 0.84 1.39 6.59
CA LEU A 61 0.07 0.24 6.12
C LEU A 61 0.08 0.23 4.59
N LEU A 62 0.29 -0.94 4.00
CA LEU A 62 0.02 -1.22 2.59
C LEU A 62 -1.08 -2.27 2.47
N LEU A 63 -2.29 -1.85 2.09
CA LEU A 63 -3.40 -2.78 1.80
C LEU A 63 -3.24 -3.35 0.39
N VAL A 64 -3.21 -4.68 0.26
CA VAL A 64 -3.07 -5.37 -1.03
C VAL A 64 -4.26 -6.28 -1.29
N GLY A 65 -4.78 -6.25 -2.52
CA GLY A 65 -5.85 -7.14 -2.97
C GLY A 65 -5.84 -7.40 -4.48
N PRO A 66 -6.70 -8.28 -4.99
CA PRO A 66 -6.80 -8.53 -6.44
C PRO A 66 -7.34 -7.31 -7.19
N PHE A 67 -8.38 -6.67 -6.64
CA PHE A 67 -8.95 -5.43 -7.16
C PHE A 67 -9.44 -4.56 -5.99
N LEU A 68 -9.12 -3.27 -6.03
CA LEU A 68 -9.64 -2.28 -5.09
C LEU A 68 -10.56 -1.31 -5.83
N SER A 69 -11.86 -1.38 -5.54
CA SER A 69 -12.85 -0.52 -6.17
C SER A 69 -12.51 0.97 -6.00
N PRO A 70 -12.95 1.87 -6.93
CA PRO A 70 -12.77 3.31 -6.77
C PRO A 70 -13.16 3.80 -5.37
N ARG A 71 -14.32 3.38 -4.86
CA ARG A 71 -14.76 3.77 -3.52
C ARG A 71 -13.85 3.26 -2.40
N SER A 72 -13.30 2.04 -2.53
CA SER A 72 -12.31 1.52 -1.57
C SER A 72 -11.02 2.35 -1.60
N ARG A 73 -10.55 2.72 -2.80
CA ARG A 73 -9.37 3.58 -2.98
C ARG A 73 -9.58 4.98 -2.39
N ASP A 74 -10.75 5.59 -2.63
CA ASP A 74 -11.09 6.90 -2.06
C ASP A 74 -11.02 6.89 -0.53
N LEU A 75 -11.62 5.88 0.12
CA LEU A 75 -11.57 5.73 1.58
C LEU A 75 -10.15 5.55 2.12
N LEU A 76 -9.27 4.87 1.37
CA LEU A 76 -7.86 4.72 1.74
C LEU A 76 -7.10 6.04 1.56
N ILE A 77 -7.39 6.80 0.49
CA ILE A 77 -6.81 8.13 0.23
C ILE A 77 -7.21 9.12 1.31
N GLU A 78 -8.50 9.18 1.66
CA GLU A 78 -9.05 10.01 2.74
C GLU A 78 -8.34 9.73 4.08
N ALA A 79 -7.91 8.49 4.31
CA ALA A 79 -7.18 8.07 5.50
C ALA A 79 -5.64 8.14 5.39
N ASN A 80 -5.11 8.67 4.28
CA ASN A 80 -3.69 8.67 3.93
C ASN A 80 -3.01 7.29 3.96
N ALA A 81 -3.76 6.21 3.70
CA ALA A 81 -3.24 4.85 3.68
C ALA A 81 -2.66 4.47 2.30
N SER A 82 -1.61 3.64 2.30
CA SER A 82 -1.05 3.09 1.07
C SER A 82 -1.83 1.85 0.62
N TYR A 83 -1.93 1.65 -0.69
CA TYR A 83 -2.60 0.50 -1.28
C TYR A 83 -1.96 0.05 -2.58
N ALA A 84 -2.16 -1.22 -2.93
CA ALA A 84 -1.84 -1.76 -4.24
C ALA A 84 -2.86 -2.83 -4.63
N ASP A 85 -3.12 -2.98 -5.93
CA ASP A 85 -3.89 -4.13 -6.43
C ASP A 85 -3.25 -4.82 -7.63
N ALA A 86 -3.73 -6.02 -7.94
CA ALA A 86 -3.21 -6.83 -9.04
C ALA A 86 -3.52 -6.23 -10.42
N THR A 87 -4.45 -5.27 -10.50
CA THR A 87 -4.77 -4.56 -11.73
C THR A 87 -3.79 -3.42 -12.05
N GLY A 88 -2.86 -3.14 -11.13
CA GLY A 88 -1.84 -2.12 -11.29
C GLY A 88 -2.17 -0.78 -10.64
N ASN A 89 -3.28 -0.68 -9.90
CA ASN A 89 -3.50 0.49 -9.05
C ASN A 89 -2.48 0.47 -7.90
N LEU A 90 -1.86 1.61 -7.63
CA LEU A 90 -0.87 1.76 -6.56
C LEU A 90 -0.97 3.16 -5.99
N ARG A 91 -0.92 3.26 -4.67
CA ARG A 91 -0.61 4.48 -3.93
C ARG A 91 0.32 4.11 -2.79
N VAL A 92 1.51 4.69 -2.75
CA VAL A 92 2.43 4.55 -1.62
C VAL A 92 2.76 5.93 -1.11
N VAL A 93 2.53 6.18 0.17
CA VAL A 93 2.80 7.45 0.83
C VAL A 93 3.56 7.18 2.12
N ILE A 94 4.77 7.72 2.17
CA ILE A 94 5.65 7.67 3.33
C ILE A 94 6.19 9.09 3.51
N ASP A 95 6.11 9.59 4.74
CA ASP A 95 6.55 10.96 5.04
C ASP A 95 8.07 11.03 5.33
N GLU A 96 8.67 9.93 5.80
CA GLU A 96 10.08 9.88 6.20
C GLU A 96 10.67 8.46 6.05
N PRO A 97 11.66 8.24 5.16
CA PRO A 97 12.07 9.15 4.09
C PRO A 97 10.91 9.41 3.11
N ALA A 98 10.74 10.67 2.70
CA ALA A 98 9.59 11.08 1.91
C ALA A 98 9.54 10.39 0.53
N VAL A 99 8.45 9.68 0.24
CA VAL A 99 8.15 9.17 -1.10
C VAL A 99 6.64 9.09 -1.32
N PHE A 100 6.23 9.54 -2.51
CA PHE A 100 4.88 9.39 -3.03
C PHE A 100 4.93 8.67 -4.37
N LEU A 101 4.25 7.52 -4.46
CA LEU A 101 4.08 6.77 -5.71
C LEU A 101 2.60 6.65 -6.02
N GLU A 102 2.23 6.88 -7.27
CA GLU A 102 0.86 6.65 -7.74
C GLU A 102 0.86 5.95 -9.10
N ALA A 103 -0.07 5.02 -9.25
CA ALA A 103 -0.32 4.29 -10.49
C ALA A 103 -1.82 4.08 -10.68
N ARG A 104 -2.25 4.20 -11.94
CA ARG A 104 -3.58 3.77 -12.37
C ARG A 104 -3.49 2.40 -13.03
N GLY A 105 -4.37 1.52 -12.58
CA GLY A 105 -4.66 0.20 -13.13
C GLY A 105 -6.09 0.16 -13.68
N ALA A 106 -6.77 -0.96 -13.51
CA ALA A 106 -8.16 -1.10 -13.96
C ALA A 106 -9.12 -0.31 -13.05
N GLU A 107 -10.12 0.32 -13.66
CA GLU A 107 -11.19 1.04 -12.96
C GLU A 107 -12.41 0.14 -12.66
N ARG A 108 -12.44 -1.06 -13.26
CA ARG A 108 -13.47 -2.08 -13.09
C ARG A 108 -12.80 -3.40 -12.71
N ASP A 109 -13.53 -4.21 -11.93
CA ASP A 109 -13.08 -5.53 -11.52
C ASP A 109 -12.94 -6.43 -12.75
N PRO A 110 -11.73 -6.89 -13.11
CA PRO A 110 -11.52 -7.71 -14.32
C PRO A 110 -12.15 -9.10 -14.24
N ASP A 111 -12.32 -9.62 -13.03
CA ASP A 111 -12.79 -10.99 -12.77
C ASP A 111 -14.33 -11.04 -12.61
N ARG A 112 -15.05 -9.99 -13.03
CA ARG A 112 -16.49 -9.84 -12.83
C ARG A 112 -17.26 -9.46 -14.09
#